data_AF-A0A1T4SBA1-F1
#
_entry.id   AF-A0A1T4SBA1-F1
#
_cell.length_a   1.000
_cell.length_b   1.000
_cell.length_c   1.000
_cell.angle_alpha   90.00
_cell.angle_beta   90.00
_cell.angle_gamma   90.00
#
_symmetry.space_group_name_H-M   'P 1'
#
loop_
_entity.id
_entity.type
_entity.pdbx_description
1 polymer ?
#
loop_
_entity_poly.entity_id
_entity_poly.type
_entity_poly.pdbx_seq_one_letter_code
_entity_poly.pdbx_strand_id
1 'polypeptide(L)'
;MAEQKTSVSQPREAPRRVPLPAGLVTIADHTSLPPPADGLSLSDWLIEKASRRTQLYEVIDELCWRLIDAGVPIWRSTLHLATLHPQLRAYAVRWWHDAGLVEELSVLHGMEETGAYRNSPVPLVMERGEIVHRRLGDAEALEFPVLAELRARGGTDYIAMPVTFSNGRHQCLTFATDRADGFTDTHVARLTELSRLLALVLELHATKRMARDLLGIYLGREAGSRVLDGAIRRGMTERIEAAILVADMRGFSALSRTLGGEQTITLLDEFFAAVVEPIQARGGEVLKFVGDGLIAVFPLATSRNLEVAVHHGLDAARAALVAIDRLNAERAKAGLSSIGIGIALHVGEVLFGNVGAPDRLDFTAIGSALNFTTHLEALNKSLGSRLVASREFAIHCAEELTSFGSHVLPDSLDSFEVFGLRGRSK
;
A
#
# COMPACT_ATOMS: atom_id res chain seq x y z
N MET A 1 -61.09 14.34 10.71
CA MET A 1 -60.80 12.89 10.66
C MET A 1 -60.12 12.62 9.33
N ALA A 2 -58.88 12.17 9.20
CA ALA A 2 -57.84 11.78 10.14
C ALA A 2 -56.49 12.03 9.44
N GLU A 3 -55.52 12.62 10.15
CA GLU A 3 -54.14 12.77 9.67
C GLU A 3 -53.39 11.45 9.84
N GLN A 4 -52.84 10.95 8.74
CA GLN A 4 -52.06 9.73 8.69
C GLN A 4 -50.61 10.07 9.07
N LYS A 5 -50.21 9.76 10.31
CA LYS A 5 -48.84 9.93 10.79
C LYS A 5 -47.91 8.95 10.07
N THR A 6 -47.04 9.47 9.22
CA THR A 6 -45.90 8.78 8.64
C THR A 6 -44.90 8.46 9.75
N SER A 7 -44.76 7.17 10.07
CA SER A 7 -43.75 6.66 11.00
C SER A 7 -42.37 6.77 10.35
N VAL A 8 -41.63 7.82 10.68
CA VAL A 8 -40.20 7.95 10.34
C VAL A 8 -39.44 6.88 11.12
N SER A 9 -38.94 5.88 10.39
CA SER A 9 -38.01 4.87 10.90
C SER A 9 -36.76 5.56 11.45
N GLN A 10 -36.45 5.33 12.73
CA GLN A 10 -35.21 5.79 13.34
C GLN A 10 -33.98 5.23 12.61
N PRO A 11 -32.87 5.98 12.54
CA PRO A 11 -31.61 5.48 11.98
C PRO A 11 -31.12 4.28 12.81
N ARG A 12 -30.80 3.16 12.14
CA ARG A 12 -30.13 2.00 12.76
C ARG A 12 -28.83 2.48 13.42
N GLU A 13 -28.63 2.15 14.69
CA GLU A 13 -27.36 2.38 15.39
C GLU A 13 -26.20 1.79 14.58
N ALA A 14 -25.08 2.51 14.51
CA ALA A 14 -23.86 2.02 13.87
C ALA A 14 -23.46 0.69 14.52
N PRO A 15 -23.05 -0.33 13.75
CA PRO A 15 -22.71 -1.63 14.28
C PRO A 15 -21.59 -1.50 15.33
N ARG A 16 -21.76 -2.16 16.49
CA ARG A 16 -20.78 -2.13 17.59
C ARG A 16 -19.43 -2.67 17.10
N ARG A 17 -18.49 -1.77 16.81
CA ARG A 17 -17.11 -2.09 16.44
C ARG A 17 -16.50 -3.06 17.46
N VAL A 18 -15.96 -4.17 16.96
CA VAL A 18 -15.12 -5.05 17.77
C VAL A 18 -13.77 -4.38 17.90
N PRO A 19 -13.23 -4.16 19.10
CA PRO A 19 -11.83 -3.78 19.25
C PRO A 19 -10.99 -4.82 18.52
N LEU A 20 -10.18 -4.38 17.55
CA LEU A 20 -9.27 -5.28 16.89
C LEU A 20 -8.23 -5.78 17.89
N PRO A 21 -7.88 -7.08 17.88
CA PRO A 21 -6.71 -7.56 18.58
C PRO A 21 -5.47 -6.77 18.14
N ALA A 22 -4.50 -6.62 19.04
CA ALA A 22 -3.26 -5.93 18.73
C ALA A 22 -2.58 -6.51 17.47
N GLY A 23 -2.28 -5.65 16.49
CA GLY A 23 -1.60 -6.02 15.24
C GLY A 23 -2.50 -6.13 14.00
N LEU A 24 -3.82 -6.02 14.15
CA LEU A 24 -4.76 -5.83 13.05
C LEU A 24 -5.06 -4.34 12.88
N VAL A 25 -4.96 -3.86 11.64
CA VAL A 25 -5.31 -2.48 11.29
C VAL A 25 -6.49 -2.52 10.33
N THR A 26 -7.58 -1.85 10.68
CA THR A 26 -8.69 -1.61 9.74
C THR A 26 -8.18 -0.70 8.63
N ILE A 27 -8.25 -1.20 7.40
CA ILE A 27 -7.97 -0.45 6.19
C ILE A 27 -9.23 0.30 5.75
N ALA A 28 -10.36 -0.39 5.73
CA ALA A 28 -11.65 0.16 5.30
C ALA A 28 -12.82 -0.61 5.91
N ASP A 29 -13.93 0.11 6.13
CA ASP A 29 -15.23 -0.44 6.49
C ASP A 29 -16.19 -0.24 5.32
N HIS A 30 -16.90 -1.29 4.94
CA HIS A 30 -17.88 -1.27 3.85
C HIS A 30 -19.24 -1.73 4.34
N THR A 31 -20.30 -1.12 3.81
CA THR A 31 -21.66 -1.66 4.00
C THR A 31 -21.82 -2.89 3.12
N SER A 32 -22.36 -3.98 3.69
CA SER A 32 -22.64 -5.21 2.96
C SER A 32 -23.62 -4.96 1.81
N LEU A 33 -23.35 -5.58 0.68
CA LEU A 33 -24.18 -5.60 -0.51
C LEU A 33 -25.54 -6.27 -0.21
N PRO A 34 -26.60 -5.90 -0.95
CA PRO A 34 -27.86 -6.62 -0.85
C PRO A 34 -27.69 -8.09 -1.28
N PRO A 35 -28.50 -9.02 -0.74
CA PRO A 35 -28.51 -10.41 -1.18
C PRO A 35 -28.69 -10.52 -2.71
N PRO A 36 -27.92 -11.37 -3.41
CA PRO A 36 -27.99 -11.47 -4.86
C PRO A 36 -29.34 -12.06 -5.30
N ALA A 37 -29.91 -11.52 -6.38
CA ALA A 37 -31.25 -11.89 -6.89
C ALA A 37 -31.22 -12.63 -8.25
N ASP A 38 -30.05 -13.08 -8.70
CA ASP A 38 -29.85 -13.64 -10.04
C ASP A 38 -30.09 -15.15 -10.17
N GLY A 39 -30.27 -15.86 -9.05
CA GLY A 39 -30.49 -17.31 -9.03
C GLY A 39 -29.32 -18.15 -9.53
N LEU A 40 -28.12 -17.58 -9.70
CA LEU A 40 -26.95 -18.34 -10.14
C LEU A 40 -26.52 -19.34 -9.07
N SER A 41 -26.14 -20.54 -9.52
CA SER A 41 -25.47 -21.50 -8.63
C SER A 41 -24.15 -20.90 -8.11
N LEU A 42 -23.68 -21.39 -6.97
CA LEU A 42 -22.43 -20.90 -6.37
C LEU A 42 -21.23 -21.09 -7.33
N SER A 43 -21.20 -22.20 -8.06
CA SER A 43 -20.16 -22.50 -9.04
C SER A 43 -20.25 -21.56 -10.25
N ASP A 44 -21.44 -21.36 -10.82
CA ASP A 44 -21.61 -20.46 -11.98
C ASP A 44 -21.28 -19.01 -11.59
N TRP A 45 -21.69 -18.58 -10.40
CA TRP A 45 -21.33 -17.27 -9.88
C TRP A 45 -19.82 -17.08 -9.72
N LEU A 46 -19.11 -18.08 -9.16
CA LEU A 46 -17.65 -18.02 -8.99
C LEU A 46 -16.95 -17.82 -10.34
N ILE A 47 -17.44 -18.50 -11.38
CA ILE A 47 -16.87 -18.45 -12.73
C ILE A 47 -17.24 -17.14 -13.44
N GLU A 48 -18.52 -16.77 -13.45
CA GLU A 48 -19.04 -15.69 -14.29
C GLU A 48 -18.84 -14.30 -13.69
N LYS A 49 -19.02 -14.16 -12.38
CA LYS A 49 -19.08 -12.86 -11.69
C LYS A 49 -17.93 -12.66 -10.72
N ALA A 50 -17.70 -13.61 -9.80
CA ALA A 50 -16.69 -13.43 -8.76
C ALA A 50 -15.29 -13.22 -9.36
N SER A 51 -14.93 -13.98 -10.40
CA SER A 51 -13.65 -13.87 -11.13
C SER A 51 -13.39 -12.50 -11.78
N ARG A 52 -14.44 -11.70 -12.01
CA ARG A 52 -14.40 -10.38 -12.63
C ARG A 52 -14.40 -9.23 -11.62
N ARG A 53 -14.70 -9.51 -10.36
CA ARG A 53 -14.64 -8.51 -9.28
C ARG A 53 -13.19 -8.05 -9.14
N THR A 54 -13.00 -6.76 -8.88
CA THR A 54 -11.67 -6.20 -8.63
C THR A 54 -11.34 -6.21 -7.15
N GLN A 55 -12.35 -6.02 -6.30
CA GLN A 55 -12.23 -5.96 -4.86
C GLN A 55 -12.58 -7.30 -4.23
N LEU A 56 -11.68 -7.79 -3.38
CA LEU A 56 -11.85 -9.09 -2.72
C LEU A 56 -12.99 -9.07 -1.71
N TYR A 57 -13.23 -7.94 -1.04
CA TYR A 57 -14.30 -7.85 -0.04
C TYR A 57 -15.67 -8.10 -0.65
N GLU A 58 -15.91 -7.65 -1.90
CA GLU A 58 -17.17 -7.89 -2.62
C GLU A 58 -17.39 -9.38 -2.91
N VAL A 59 -16.31 -10.12 -3.19
CA VAL A 59 -16.38 -11.57 -3.40
C VAL A 59 -16.78 -12.28 -2.12
N ILE A 60 -16.18 -11.92 -0.98
CA ILE A 60 -16.46 -12.56 0.31
C ILE A 60 -17.85 -12.20 0.84
N ASP A 61 -18.28 -10.96 0.63
CA ASP A 61 -19.61 -10.49 0.99
C ASP A 61 -20.70 -11.25 0.21
N GLU A 62 -20.61 -11.29 -1.12
CA GLU A 62 -21.58 -12.01 -1.95
C GLU A 62 -21.51 -13.53 -1.72
N LEU A 63 -20.33 -14.09 -1.45
CA LEU A 63 -20.17 -15.49 -1.05
C LEU A 63 -21.01 -15.84 0.18
N CYS A 64 -20.94 -15.01 1.22
CA CYS A 64 -21.67 -15.25 2.46
C CYS A 64 -23.18 -15.23 2.23
N TRP A 65 -23.68 -14.28 1.44
CA TRP A 65 -25.09 -14.23 1.07
C TRP A 65 -25.55 -15.46 0.27
N ARG A 66 -24.77 -15.92 -0.70
CA ARG A 66 -25.10 -17.12 -1.49
C ARG A 66 -25.07 -18.40 -0.65
N LEU A 67 -24.16 -18.49 0.31
CA LEU A 67 -24.13 -19.60 1.25
C LEU A 67 -25.36 -19.62 2.16
N ILE A 68 -25.82 -18.46 2.62
CA ILE A 68 -27.07 -18.32 3.39
C ILE A 68 -28.28 -18.75 2.55
N ASP A 69 -28.37 -18.30 1.30
CA ASP A 69 -29.42 -18.71 0.36
C ASP A 69 -29.40 -20.23 0.10
N ALA A 70 -28.21 -20.82 0.03
CA ALA A 70 -28.01 -22.27 -0.06
C ALA A 70 -28.26 -23.04 1.26
N GLY A 71 -28.72 -22.35 2.31
CA GLY A 71 -29.11 -22.94 3.59
C GLY A 71 -27.99 -23.08 4.62
N VAL A 72 -26.77 -22.59 4.35
CA VAL A 72 -25.66 -22.61 5.31
C VAL A 72 -25.77 -21.38 6.23
N PRO A 73 -25.96 -21.56 7.55
CA PRO A 73 -26.31 -20.46 8.43
C PRO A 73 -25.09 -19.67 8.90
N ILE A 74 -24.56 -18.81 8.03
CA ILE A 74 -23.39 -18.01 8.36
C ILE A 74 -23.82 -16.75 9.10
N TRP A 75 -23.23 -16.54 10.28
CA TRP A 75 -23.37 -15.30 11.04
C TRP A 75 -22.12 -14.41 10.90
N ARG A 76 -20.93 -15.03 10.85
CA ARG A 76 -19.65 -14.34 10.62
C ARG A 76 -18.78 -15.14 9.66
N SER A 77 -18.02 -14.45 8.82
CA SER A 77 -16.93 -15.05 8.04
C SER A 77 -15.65 -14.23 8.15
N THR A 78 -14.49 -14.87 8.08
CA THR A 78 -13.22 -14.17 7.91
C THR A 78 -12.30 -14.93 6.98
N LEU A 79 -11.83 -14.27 5.92
CA LEU A 79 -10.79 -14.76 5.04
C LEU A 79 -9.45 -14.15 5.45
N HIS A 80 -8.41 -14.98 5.57
CA HIS A 80 -7.02 -14.58 5.77
C HIS A 80 -6.17 -15.01 4.57
N LEU A 81 -5.55 -14.05 3.87
CA LEU A 81 -4.66 -14.27 2.74
C LEU A 81 -3.24 -13.81 3.07
N ALA A 82 -2.27 -14.72 3.01
CA ALA A 82 -0.87 -14.36 3.08
C ALA A 82 -0.43 -13.60 1.82
N THR A 83 0.41 -12.58 2.00
CA THR A 83 0.97 -11.77 0.90
C THR A 83 2.50 -11.78 0.91
N LEU A 84 3.13 -11.27 -0.15
CA LEU A 84 4.57 -11.03 -0.27
C LEU A 84 4.91 -9.53 -0.16
N HIS A 85 4.09 -8.76 0.55
CA HIS A 85 4.33 -7.34 0.75
C HIS A 85 5.43 -7.12 1.81
N PRO A 86 6.40 -6.19 1.62
CA PRO A 86 7.51 -5.99 2.55
C PRO A 86 7.11 -5.54 3.96
N GLN A 87 5.96 -4.87 4.09
CA GLN A 87 5.44 -4.39 5.38
C GLN A 87 4.23 -5.20 5.91
N LEU A 88 3.56 -5.97 5.04
CA LEU A 88 2.32 -6.66 5.40
C LEU A 88 2.52 -8.16 5.27
N ARG A 89 2.12 -8.90 6.30
CA ARG A 89 2.18 -10.36 6.32
C ARG A 89 0.95 -10.99 5.66
N ALA A 90 -0.22 -10.43 5.96
CA ALA A 90 -1.49 -10.92 5.47
C ALA A 90 -2.51 -9.79 5.29
N TYR A 91 -3.45 -10.02 4.39
CA TYR A 91 -4.70 -9.28 4.30
C TYR A 91 -5.82 -10.14 4.86
N ALA A 92 -6.80 -9.53 5.49
CA ALA A 92 -8.01 -10.23 5.89
C ALA A 92 -9.26 -9.45 5.52
N VAL A 93 -10.32 -10.19 5.19
CA VAL A 93 -11.66 -9.65 4.99
C VAL A 93 -12.56 -10.29 6.01
N ARG A 94 -13.23 -9.49 6.82
CA ARG A 94 -14.18 -9.95 7.84
C ARG A 94 -15.58 -9.49 7.50
N TRP A 95 -16.54 -10.40 7.57
CA TRP A 95 -17.92 -10.17 7.21
C TRP A 95 -18.85 -10.50 8.38
N TRP A 96 -19.85 -9.65 8.62
CA TRP A 96 -20.85 -9.78 9.68
C TRP A 96 -22.27 -9.66 9.13
N HIS A 97 -23.08 -10.71 9.35
CA HIS A 97 -24.46 -10.76 8.88
C HIS A 97 -25.35 -9.71 9.58
N ASP A 98 -25.29 -9.68 10.91
CA ASP A 98 -26.16 -8.85 11.77
C ASP A 98 -25.87 -7.35 11.66
N ALA A 99 -24.60 -7.01 11.47
CA ALA A 99 -24.13 -5.65 11.30
C ALA A 99 -24.27 -5.13 9.86
N GLY A 100 -24.43 -6.01 8.87
CA GLY A 100 -24.34 -5.65 7.45
C GLY A 100 -23.00 -4.97 7.14
N LEU A 101 -21.90 -5.50 7.69
CA LEU A 101 -20.59 -4.88 7.69
C LEU A 101 -19.54 -5.81 7.08
N VAL A 102 -18.68 -5.24 6.25
CA VAL A 102 -17.48 -5.89 5.71
C VAL A 102 -16.25 -5.04 6.05
N GLU A 103 -15.29 -5.63 6.73
CA GLU A 103 -14.07 -4.96 7.19
C GLU A 103 -12.87 -5.51 6.41
N GLU A 104 -12.09 -4.61 5.80
CA GLU A 104 -10.78 -4.93 5.25
C GLU A 104 -9.71 -4.65 6.29
N LEU A 105 -8.88 -5.64 6.55
CA LEU A 105 -7.88 -5.64 7.61
C LEU A 105 -6.50 -5.97 7.04
N SER A 106 -5.46 -5.35 7.60
CA SER A 106 -4.06 -5.67 7.33
C SER A 106 -3.37 -6.20 8.58
N VAL A 107 -2.49 -7.18 8.39
CA VAL A 107 -1.57 -7.70 9.41
C VAL A 107 -0.16 -7.26 9.04
N LEU A 108 0.48 -6.46 9.90
CA LEU A 108 1.86 -5.98 9.70
C LEU A 108 2.88 -7.09 9.98
N HIS A 109 4.06 -7.04 9.33
CA HIS A 109 5.21 -7.88 9.71
C HIS A 109 5.70 -7.58 11.14
N GLY A 110 6.30 -8.56 11.81
CA GLY A 110 6.75 -8.47 13.20
C GLY A 110 5.64 -8.66 14.25
N MET A 111 4.37 -8.57 13.84
CA MET A 111 3.23 -8.85 14.71
C MET A 111 2.94 -10.36 14.86
N GLU A 112 3.71 -11.22 14.20
CA GLU A 112 3.65 -12.68 14.43
C GLU A 112 4.05 -13.05 15.86
N GLU A 113 4.75 -12.18 16.57
CA GLU A 113 5.09 -12.36 17.99
C GLU A 113 4.01 -11.85 18.94
N THR A 114 2.97 -11.15 18.45
CA THR A 114 1.84 -10.78 19.30
C THR A 114 1.00 -12.01 19.60
N GLY A 115 0.56 -12.13 20.85
CA GLY A 115 -0.20 -13.29 21.31
C GLY A 115 -1.50 -13.52 20.54
N ALA A 116 -2.10 -12.50 19.90
CA ALA A 116 -3.41 -12.62 19.26
C ALA A 116 -3.41 -13.49 17.99
N TYR A 117 -2.38 -13.41 17.14
CA TYR A 117 -2.29 -14.24 15.93
C TYR A 117 -1.88 -15.68 16.27
N ARG A 118 -0.81 -15.84 17.06
CA ARG A 118 -0.32 -17.16 17.52
C ARG A 118 -1.37 -17.92 18.31
N ASN A 119 -2.15 -17.23 19.14
CA ASN A 119 -3.23 -17.83 19.92
C ASN A 119 -4.55 -17.74 19.17
N SER A 120 -4.57 -18.20 17.92
CA SER A 120 -5.80 -18.35 17.14
C SER A 120 -5.76 -19.66 16.33
N PRO A 121 -6.91 -20.10 15.78
CA PRO A 121 -6.93 -21.24 14.85
C PRO A 121 -6.19 -20.99 13.52
N VAL A 122 -5.89 -19.73 13.17
CA VAL A 122 -5.42 -19.35 11.83
C VAL A 122 -4.05 -19.96 11.48
N PRO A 123 -3.02 -19.92 12.35
CA PRO A 123 -1.73 -20.59 12.08
C PRO A 123 -1.86 -22.09 11.86
N LEU A 124 -2.71 -22.79 12.63
CA LEU A 124 -2.94 -24.24 12.44
C LEU A 124 -3.44 -24.54 11.03
N VAL A 125 -4.36 -23.71 10.52
CA VAL A 125 -4.89 -23.85 9.17
C VAL A 125 -3.85 -23.47 8.11
N MET A 126 -3.20 -22.31 8.25
CA MET A 126 -2.32 -21.76 7.21
C MET A 126 -0.97 -22.50 7.11
N GLU A 127 -0.45 -23.00 8.23
CA GLU A 127 0.85 -23.68 8.28
C GLU A 127 0.73 -25.20 8.11
N ARG A 128 -0.35 -25.80 8.63
CA ARG A 128 -0.51 -27.26 8.68
C ARG A 128 -1.64 -27.80 7.80
N GLY A 129 -2.49 -26.93 7.26
CA GLY A 129 -3.65 -27.34 6.46
C GLY A 129 -4.74 -28.04 7.29
N GLU A 130 -4.74 -27.87 8.62
CA GLU A 130 -5.70 -28.52 9.52
C GLU A 130 -7.07 -27.84 9.46
N ILE A 131 -8.15 -28.61 9.52
CA ILE A 131 -9.50 -28.08 9.75
C ILE A 131 -9.72 -28.00 11.27
N VAL A 132 -10.08 -26.82 11.76
CA VAL A 132 -10.38 -26.58 13.18
C VAL A 132 -11.88 -26.32 13.31
N HIS A 133 -12.62 -27.30 13.82
CA HIS A 133 -14.05 -27.18 14.12
C HIS A 133 -14.28 -27.23 15.63
N ARG A 134 -15.05 -26.28 16.18
CA ARG A 134 -15.28 -26.10 17.61
C ARG A 134 -16.74 -25.72 17.89
N ARG A 135 -17.42 -26.56 18.67
CA ARG A 135 -18.71 -26.23 19.29
C ARG A 135 -18.47 -25.27 20.45
N LEU A 136 -18.91 -24.02 20.30
CA LEU A 136 -18.60 -22.95 21.26
C LEU A 136 -19.36 -23.08 22.58
N GLY A 137 -20.36 -23.97 22.65
CA GLY A 137 -21.02 -24.35 23.91
C GLY A 137 -20.08 -25.04 24.90
N ASP A 138 -19.08 -25.76 24.41
CA ASP A 138 -18.16 -26.55 25.22
C ASP A 138 -17.02 -25.68 25.78
N ALA A 139 -16.74 -25.78 27.08
CA ALA A 139 -15.73 -24.95 27.72
C ALA A 139 -14.30 -25.26 27.21
N GLU A 140 -14.01 -26.53 26.95
CA GLU A 140 -12.74 -26.99 26.39
C GLU A 140 -12.50 -26.48 24.96
N ALA A 141 -13.57 -26.13 24.23
CA ALA A 141 -13.48 -25.60 22.88
C ALA A 141 -13.04 -24.13 22.82
N LEU A 142 -12.94 -23.43 23.96
CA LEU A 142 -12.59 -22.00 24.04
C LEU A 142 -11.09 -21.76 24.27
N GLU A 143 -10.24 -22.64 23.76
CA GLU A 143 -8.79 -22.58 23.90
C GLU A 143 -8.14 -21.35 23.26
N PHE A 144 -8.84 -20.67 22.33
CA PHE A 144 -8.39 -19.44 21.68
C PHE A 144 -9.27 -18.24 22.08
N PRO A 145 -8.69 -17.05 22.37
CA PRO A 145 -9.43 -15.84 22.71
C PRO A 145 -10.56 -15.47 21.72
N VAL A 146 -10.32 -15.64 20.42
CA VAL A 146 -11.32 -15.35 19.37
C VAL A 146 -12.58 -16.22 19.50
N LEU A 147 -12.47 -17.44 20.03
CA LEU A 147 -13.61 -18.35 20.23
C LEU A 147 -14.43 -17.94 21.47
N ALA A 148 -13.75 -17.52 22.53
CA ALA A 148 -14.40 -16.96 23.71
C ALA A 148 -15.18 -15.67 23.38
N GLU A 149 -14.59 -14.80 22.56
CA GLU A 149 -15.25 -13.57 22.08
C GLU A 149 -16.50 -13.88 21.22
N LEU A 150 -16.40 -14.88 20.32
CA LEU A 150 -17.54 -15.32 19.51
C LEU A 150 -18.67 -15.86 20.38
N ARG A 151 -18.35 -16.72 21.36
CA ARG A 151 -19.33 -17.25 22.32
C ARG A 151 -20.02 -16.15 23.11
N ALA A 152 -19.26 -15.18 23.61
CA ALA A 152 -19.79 -14.05 24.38
C ALA A 152 -20.81 -13.20 23.59
N ARG A 153 -20.76 -13.28 22.26
CA ARG A 153 -21.69 -12.60 21.33
C ARG A 153 -22.82 -13.49 20.81
N GLY A 154 -22.94 -14.71 21.32
CA GLY A 154 -23.99 -15.66 20.93
C GLY A 154 -23.59 -16.68 19.88
N GLY A 155 -22.33 -16.72 19.46
CA GLY A 155 -21.83 -17.77 18.57
C GLY A 155 -21.92 -19.15 19.22
N THR A 156 -22.36 -20.13 18.46
CA THR A 156 -22.60 -21.51 18.92
C THR A 156 -21.65 -22.52 18.30
N ASP A 157 -21.14 -22.24 17.09
CA ASP A 157 -20.24 -23.12 16.38
C ASP A 157 -19.29 -22.31 15.47
N TYR A 158 -18.07 -22.82 15.32
CA TYR A 158 -16.98 -22.18 14.59
C TYR A 158 -16.20 -23.22 13.79
N ILE A 159 -15.93 -22.91 12.53
CA ILE A 159 -15.06 -23.73 11.68
C ILE A 159 -14.02 -22.84 10.98
N ALA A 160 -12.76 -23.27 11.03
CA ALA A 160 -11.67 -22.73 10.24
C ALA A 160 -11.14 -23.82 9.31
N MET A 161 -11.00 -23.51 8.03
CA MET A 161 -10.64 -24.49 7.01
C MET A 161 -9.62 -23.93 6.01
N PRO A 162 -8.76 -24.80 5.45
CA PRO A 162 -7.78 -24.37 4.48
C PRO A 162 -8.46 -24.11 3.13
N VAL A 163 -8.04 -23.01 2.51
CA VAL A 163 -8.16 -22.80 1.06
C VAL A 163 -6.77 -23.00 0.49
N THR A 164 -6.53 -24.13 -0.17
CA THR A 164 -5.20 -24.51 -0.65
C THR A 164 -4.97 -24.01 -2.07
N PHE A 165 -3.96 -23.15 -2.25
CA PHE A 165 -3.55 -22.66 -3.56
C PHE A 165 -2.73 -23.70 -4.33
N SER A 166 -2.57 -23.50 -5.64
CA SER A 166 -1.86 -24.42 -6.53
C SER A 166 -0.40 -24.68 -6.14
N ASN A 167 0.22 -23.72 -5.43
CA ASN A 167 1.58 -23.84 -4.89
C ASN A 167 1.67 -24.57 -3.54
N GLY A 168 0.57 -25.16 -3.06
CA GLY A 168 0.50 -25.88 -1.79
C GLY A 168 0.37 -24.99 -0.54
N ARG A 169 0.39 -23.66 -0.68
CA ARG A 169 0.19 -22.76 0.46
C ARG A 169 -1.28 -22.72 0.87
N HIS A 170 -1.53 -22.86 2.17
CA HIS A 170 -2.87 -22.77 2.74
C HIS A 170 -3.19 -21.32 3.13
N GLN A 171 -4.34 -20.84 2.66
CA GLN A 171 -5.01 -19.69 3.22
C GLN A 171 -6.06 -20.16 4.22
N CYS A 172 -6.54 -19.27 5.09
CA CYS A 172 -7.53 -19.64 6.10
C CYS A 172 -8.86 -18.95 5.82
N LEU A 173 -9.93 -19.73 5.72
CA LEU A 173 -11.30 -19.25 5.70
C LEU A 173 -12.02 -19.74 6.95
N THR A 174 -12.66 -18.82 7.66
CA THR A 174 -13.35 -19.11 8.91
C THR A 174 -14.81 -18.74 8.80
N PHE A 175 -15.67 -19.54 9.43
CA PHE A 175 -17.10 -19.30 9.53
C PHE A 175 -17.55 -19.51 10.98
N ALA A 176 -18.49 -18.68 11.43
CA ALA A 176 -19.20 -18.87 12.68
C ALA A 176 -20.71 -18.77 12.45
N THR A 177 -21.47 -19.49 13.28
CA THR A 177 -22.93 -19.44 13.31
C THR A 177 -23.41 -19.15 14.74
N ASP A 178 -24.58 -18.54 14.85
CA ASP A 178 -25.32 -18.26 16.07
C ASP A 178 -26.54 -19.19 16.24
N ARG A 179 -26.75 -20.13 15.31
CA ARG A 179 -27.83 -21.11 15.42
C ARG A 179 -27.59 -22.10 16.56
N ALA A 180 -28.62 -22.38 17.35
CA ALA A 180 -28.52 -23.28 18.51
C ALA A 180 -27.94 -24.67 18.19
N ASP A 181 -28.24 -25.23 17.01
CA ASP A 181 -27.75 -26.52 16.52
C ASP A 181 -26.37 -26.46 15.82
N GLY A 182 -25.84 -25.26 15.61
CA GLY A 182 -24.57 -24.99 14.95
C GLY A 182 -24.50 -25.50 13.49
N PHE A 183 -23.30 -25.85 13.02
CA PHE A 183 -23.14 -26.40 11.67
C PHE A 183 -23.43 -27.90 11.66
N THR A 184 -24.25 -28.37 10.72
CA THR A 184 -24.45 -29.80 10.48
C THR A 184 -23.29 -30.36 9.65
N ASP A 185 -23.12 -31.68 9.63
CA ASP A 185 -22.11 -32.33 8.77
C ASP A 185 -22.33 -31.99 7.29
N THR A 186 -23.60 -31.80 6.87
CA THR A 186 -23.93 -31.34 5.52
C THR A 186 -23.45 -29.91 5.26
N HIS A 187 -23.54 -29.01 6.24
CA HIS A 187 -22.98 -27.66 6.12
C HIS A 187 -21.46 -27.72 5.98
N VAL A 188 -20.78 -28.50 6.83
CA VAL A 188 -19.31 -28.66 6.80
C VAL A 188 -18.84 -29.25 5.48
N ALA A 189 -19.53 -30.25 4.94
CA ALA A 189 -19.22 -30.86 3.65
C ALA A 189 -19.33 -29.84 2.50
N ARG A 190 -20.40 -29.04 2.45
CA ARG A 190 -20.57 -27.98 1.43
C ARG A 190 -19.48 -26.91 1.51
N LEU A 191 -19.14 -26.46 2.72
CA LEU A 191 -18.08 -25.46 2.91
C LEU A 191 -16.71 -26.01 2.47
N THR A 192 -16.46 -27.29 2.73
CA THR A 192 -15.23 -27.99 2.30
C THR A 192 -15.16 -28.17 0.77
N GLU A 193 -16.28 -28.44 0.11
CA GLU A 193 -16.34 -28.49 -1.35
C GLU A 193 -16.12 -27.10 -1.96
N LEU A 194 -16.79 -26.08 -1.41
CA LEU A 194 -16.63 -24.69 -1.81
C LEU A 194 -15.18 -24.22 -1.69
N SER A 195 -14.48 -24.56 -0.60
CA SER A 195 -13.13 -24.05 -0.37
C SER A 195 -12.18 -24.39 -1.52
N ARG A 196 -12.42 -25.51 -2.23
CA ARG A 196 -11.65 -25.93 -3.42
C ARG A 196 -11.92 -25.05 -4.64
N LEU A 197 -13.19 -24.72 -4.89
CA LEU A 197 -13.56 -23.84 -6.01
C LEU A 197 -13.12 -22.39 -5.74
N LEU A 198 -13.32 -21.95 -4.49
CA LEU A 198 -12.94 -20.63 -4.03
C LEU A 198 -11.42 -20.42 -4.11
N ALA A 199 -10.61 -21.48 -3.94
CA ALA A 199 -9.15 -21.40 -4.09
C ALA A 199 -8.73 -20.80 -5.43
N LEU A 200 -9.37 -21.17 -6.54
CA LEU A 200 -9.04 -20.66 -7.88
C LEU A 200 -9.30 -19.14 -7.99
N VAL A 201 -10.44 -18.69 -7.48
CA VAL A 201 -10.80 -17.27 -7.49
C VAL A 201 -9.87 -16.49 -6.56
N LEU A 202 -9.65 -16.98 -5.34
CA LEU A 202 -8.77 -16.32 -4.38
C LEU A 202 -7.31 -16.27 -4.86
N GLU A 203 -6.81 -17.31 -5.50
CA GLU A 203 -5.47 -17.33 -6.07
C GLU A 203 -5.35 -16.37 -7.25
N LEU A 204 -6.38 -16.23 -8.09
CA LEU A 204 -6.43 -15.21 -9.14
C LEU A 204 -6.35 -13.79 -8.55
N HIS A 205 -7.13 -13.51 -7.50
CA HIS A 205 -7.10 -12.22 -6.82
C HIS A 205 -5.76 -11.96 -6.14
N ALA A 206 -5.22 -12.94 -5.41
CA ALA A 206 -3.94 -12.86 -4.73
C ALA A 206 -2.80 -12.63 -5.72
N THR A 207 -2.79 -13.32 -6.86
CA THR A 207 -1.77 -13.17 -7.91
C THR A 207 -1.84 -11.79 -8.56
N LYS A 208 -3.04 -11.34 -8.95
CA LYS A 208 -3.24 -9.99 -9.53
C LYS A 208 -2.81 -8.90 -8.55
N ARG A 209 -3.16 -9.04 -7.28
CA ARG A 209 -2.76 -8.11 -6.23
C ARG A 209 -1.25 -8.12 -6.01
N MET A 210 -0.65 -9.29 -5.89
CA MET A 210 0.80 -9.44 -5.73
C MET A 210 1.57 -8.81 -6.89
N ALA A 211 1.12 -9.02 -8.14
CA ALA A 211 1.73 -8.36 -9.29
C ALA A 211 1.66 -6.83 -9.18
N ARG A 212 0.51 -6.27 -8.79
CA ARG A 212 0.34 -4.82 -8.58
C ARG A 212 1.19 -4.29 -7.43
N ASP A 213 1.15 -4.96 -6.28
CA ASP A 213 1.88 -4.54 -5.08
C ASP A 213 3.39 -4.57 -5.35
N LEU A 214 3.93 -5.66 -5.90
CA LEU A 214 5.35 -5.79 -6.22
C LEU A 214 5.79 -4.78 -7.29
N LEU A 215 5.05 -4.64 -8.39
CA LEU A 215 5.39 -3.64 -9.41
C LEU A 215 5.33 -2.22 -8.85
N GLY A 216 4.34 -1.91 -8.01
CA GLY A 216 4.24 -0.62 -7.35
C GLY A 216 5.40 -0.31 -6.40
N ILE A 217 5.90 -1.31 -5.68
CA ILE A 217 7.04 -1.17 -4.76
C ILE A 217 8.35 -1.00 -5.53
N TYR A 218 8.58 -1.80 -6.57
CA TYR A 218 9.87 -1.87 -7.26
C TYR A 218 9.99 -0.89 -8.44
N LEU A 219 8.90 -0.50 -9.10
CA LEU A 219 8.89 0.45 -10.22
C LEU A 219 8.25 1.80 -9.87
N GLY A 220 7.53 1.91 -8.75
CA GLY A 220 6.65 3.04 -8.47
C GLY A 220 5.21 2.79 -8.92
N ARG A 221 4.25 3.53 -8.35
CA ARG A 221 2.81 3.24 -8.51
C ARG A 221 2.32 3.40 -9.94
N GLU A 222 2.60 4.52 -10.61
CA GLU A 222 2.12 4.75 -11.98
C GLU A 222 2.87 3.87 -12.98
N ALA A 223 4.21 3.83 -12.90
CA ALA A 223 5.04 2.94 -13.72
C ALA A 223 4.58 1.47 -13.61
N GLY A 224 4.37 0.97 -12.38
CA GLY A 224 3.85 -0.37 -12.14
C GLY A 224 2.45 -0.59 -12.71
N SER A 225 1.54 0.38 -12.59
CA SER A 225 0.21 0.32 -13.21
C SER A 225 0.29 0.26 -14.73
N ARG A 226 1.11 1.11 -15.36
CA ARG A 226 1.26 1.14 -16.83
C ARG A 226 1.84 -0.17 -17.36
N VAL A 227 2.80 -0.77 -16.66
CA VAL A 227 3.34 -2.09 -16.99
C VAL A 227 2.25 -3.16 -16.92
N LEU A 228 1.40 -3.14 -15.88
CA LEU A 228 0.24 -4.04 -15.79
C LEU A 228 -0.78 -3.83 -16.91
N ASP A 229 -0.97 -2.59 -17.36
CA ASP A 229 -1.88 -2.22 -18.43
C ASP A 229 -1.29 -2.50 -19.84
N GLY A 230 -0.11 -3.11 -19.91
CA GLY A 230 0.50 -3.57 -21.16
C GLY A 230 1.51 -2.61 -21.79
N ALA A 231 1.91 -1.55 -21.09
CA ALA A 231 3.05 -0.72 -21.49
C ALA A 231 4.36 -1.45 -21.19
N ILE A 232 4.65 -2.52 -21.96
CA ILE A 232 5.77 -3.44 -21.72
C ILE A 232 6.80 -3.46 -22.86
N ARG A 233 6.55 -2.74 -23.96
CA ARG A 233 7.45 -2.73 -25.11
C ARG A 233 8.60 -1.75 -24.91
N ARG A 234 9.81 -2.20 -25.23
CA ARG A 234 11.00 -1.33 -25.30
C ARG A 234 10.74 -0.15 -26.25
N GLY A 235 11.11 1.05 -25.83
CA GLY A 235 10.92 2.27 -26.62
C GLY A 235 9.49 2.83 -26.59
N MET A 236 8.56 2.16 -25.90
CA MET A 236 7.29 2.75 -25.54
C MET A 236 7.55 3.83 -24.49
N THR A 237 7.74 5.05 -25.01
CA THR A 237 8.01 6.26 -24.24
C THR A 237 7.02 7.32 -24.68
N GLU A 238 6.66 8.19 -23.75
CA GLU A 238 5.88 9.39 -24.02
C GLU A 238 6.72 10.61 -23.64
N ARG A 239 6.54 11.70 -24.38
CA ARG A 239 7.07 13.00 -23.96
C ARG A 239 6.13 13.56 -22.91
N ILE A 240 6.67 13.79 -21.72
CA ILE A 240 5.96 14.49 -20.66
C ILE A 240 6.77 15.73 -20.28
N GLU A 241 6.07 16.81 -20.03
CA GLU A 241 6.62 17.92 -19.27
C GLU A 241 6.43 17.60 -17.78
N ALA A 242 7.47 17.84 -16.97
CA ALA A 242 7.44 17.55 -15.56
C ALA A 242 8.31 18.52 -14.75
N ALA A 243 7.94 18.74 -13.50
CA ALA A 243 8.91 19.19 -12.51
C ALA A 243 9.76 17.99 -12.06
N ILE A 244 11.07 18.16 -12.05
CA ILE A 244 12.07 17.12 -11.75
C ILE A 244 12.71 17.46 -10.41
N LEU A 245 12.82 16.46 -9.53
CA LEU A 245 13.51 16.55 -8.25
C LEU A 245 14.63 15.52 -8.22
N VAL A 246 15.85 15.96 -7.98
CA VAL A 246 16.98 15.07 -7.68
C VAL A 246 17.45 15.38 -6.27
N ALA A 247 17.55 14.35 -5.42
CA ALA A 247 18.01 14.48 -4.05
C ALA A 247 19.17 13.53 -3.77
N ASP A 248 20.12 13.95 -2.93
CA ASP A 248 21.36 13.23 -2.64
C ASP A 248 21.76 13.43 -1.17
N MET A 249 22.23 12.35 -0.53
CA MET A 249 22.72 12.41 0.84
C MET A 249 24.13 13.04 0.90
N ARG A 250 24.27 14.12 1.67
CA ARG A 250 25.56 14.78 1.84
C ARG A 250 26.50 13.94 2.70
N GLY A 251 27.69 13.65 2.17
CA GLY A 251 28.77 13.01 2.91
C GLY A 251 28.59 11.50 3.10
N PHE A 252 27.67 10.86 2.38
CA PHE A 252 27.41 9.42 2.50
C PHE A 252 28.67 8.58 2.34
N SER A 253 29.51 8.82 1.31
CA SER A 253 30.74 8.04 1.10
C SER A 253 31.75 8.12 2.25
N ALA A 254 31.70 9.17 3.07
CA ALA A 254 32.50 9.25 4.28
C ALA A 254 31.86 8.46 5.42
N LEU A 255 30.54 8.55 5.57
CA LEU A 255 29.76 7.82 6.58
C LEU A 255 29.77 6.29 6.35
N SER A 256 29.59 5.83 5.12
CA SER A 256 29.54 4.40 4.78
C SER A 256 30.88 3.68 4.97
N ARG A 257 32.00 4.41 5.01
CA ARG A 257 33.32 3.84 5.33
C ARG A 257 33.51 3.59 6.83
N THR A 258 32.78 4.30 7.67
CA THR A 258 32.87 4.15 9.13
C THR A 258 31.75 3.31 9.72
N LEU A 259 30.62 3.22 9.02
CA LEU A 259 29.48 2.38 9.39
C LEU A 259 29.67 0.93 8.93
N GLY A 260 29.13 -0.01 9.72
CA GLY A 260 28.97 -1.40 9.27
C GLY A 260 27.89 -1.52 8.17
N GLY A 261 27.82 -2.68 7.52
CA GLY A 261 26.86 -2.95 6.44
C GLY A 261 25.39 -2.75 6.88
N GLU A 262 24.99 -3.36 7.99
CA GLU A 262 23.62 -3.24 8.53
C GLU A 262 23.28 -1.79 8.89
N GLN A 263 24.18 -1.08 9.56
CA GLN A 263 23.99 0.34 9.93
C GLN A 263 23.89 1.25 8.71
N THR A 264 24.62 0.94 7.64
CA THR A 264 24.55 1.67 6.37
C THR A 264 23.19 1.48 5.70
N ILE A 265 22.65 0.26 5.73
CA ILE A 265 21.30 -0.03 5.20
C ILE A 265 20.25 0.71 6.02
N THR A 266 20.30 0.63 7.35
CA THR A 266 19.36 1.36 8.22
C THR A 266 19.42 2.87 7.98
N LEU A 267 20.61 3.44 7.79
CA LEU A 267 20.77 4.86 7.47
C LEU A 267 20.10 5.25 6.15
N LEU A 268 20.26 4.42 5.11
CA LEU A 268 19.63 4.63 3.80
C LEU A 268 18.11 4.50 3.89
N ASP A 269 17.61 3.49 4.59
CA ASP A 269 16.17 3.27 4.78
C ASP A 269 15.52 4.46 5.51
N GLU A 270 16.14 4.96 6.59
CA GLU A 270 15.67 6.15 7.31
C GLU A 270 15.66 7.40 6.42
N PHE A 271 16.72 7.61 5.63
CA PHE A 271 16.82 8.72 4.71
C PHE A 271 15.76 8.66 3.61
N PHE A 272 15.65 7.52 2.92
CA PHE A 272 14.67 7.36 1.86
C PHE A 272 13.24 7.45 2.39
N ALA A 273 12.93 6.90 3.57
CA ALA A 273 11.63 7.09 4.19
C ALA A 273 11.29 8.58 4.42
N ALA A 274 12.26 9.37 4.90
CA ALA A 274 12.07 10.81 5.15
C ALA A 274 11.91 11.66 3.88
N VAL A 275 12.42 11.21 2.73
CA VAL A 275 12.38 11.97 1.47
C VAL A 275 11.28 11.48 0.53
N VAL A 276 11.02 10.17 0.48
CA VAL A 276 10.02 9.56 -0.42
C VAL A 276 8.59 9.88 0.02
N GLU A 277 8.28 9.88 1.31
CA GLU A 277 6.92 10.17 1.81
C GLU A 277 6.45 11.57 1.37
N PRO A 278 7.23 12.66 1.56
CA PRO A 278 6.83 13.99 1.11
C PRO A 278 6.58 14.10 -0.39
N ILE A 279 7.37 13.40 -1.20
CA ILE A 279 7.24 13.38 -2.67
C ILE A 279 5.92 12.70 -3.06
N GLN A 280 5.67 11.49 -2.55
CA GLN A 280 4.47 10.73 -2.88
C GLN A 280 3.20 11.41 -2.37
N ALA A 281 3.25 12.05 -1.19
CA ALA A 281 2.12 12.79 -0.62
C ALA A 281 1.66 13.96 -1.52
N ARG A 282 2.51 14.43 -2.44
CA ARG A 282 2.23 15.54 -3.37
C ARG A 282 2.09 15.08 -4.82
N GLY A 283 1.81 13.79 -5.01
CA GLY A 283 1.62 13.20 -6.33
C GLY A 283 2.91 13.08 -7.15
N GLY A 284 4.08 13.17 -6.50
CA GLY A 284 5.36 12.92 -7.13
C GLY A 284 5.66 11.43 -7.24
N GLU A 285 6.39 11.10 -8.30
CA GLU A 285 6.78 9.75 -8.68
C GLU A 285 8.27 9.57 -8.44
N VAL A 286 8.65 8.69 -7.51
CA VAL A 286 10.07 8.30 -7.34
C VAL A 286 10.39 7.25 -8.40
N LEU A 287 11.27 7.62 -9.33
CA LEU A 287 11.62 6.80 -10.47
C LEU A 287 12.62 5.71 -10.10
N LYS A 288 13.68 6.12 -9.41
CA LYS A 288 14.74 5.21 -8.95
C LYS A 288 15.60 5.84 -7.87
N PHE A 289 16.21 4.94 -7.10
CA PHE A 289 17.34 5.25 -6.24
C PHE A 289 18.64 5.16 -7.03
N VAL A 290 19.52 6.15 -6.86
CA VAL A 290 20.82 6.22 -7.53
C VAL A 290 21.88 6.41 -6.44
N GLY A 291 22.51 5.31 -6.02
CA GLY A 291 23.40 5.31 -4.87
C GLY A 291 22.65 5.72 -3.60
N ASP A 292 23.08 6.82 -2.99
CA ASP A 292 22.52 7.45 -1.79
C ASP A 292 21.57 8.62 -2.10
N GLY A 293 21.14 8.72 -3.35
CA GLY A 293 20.16 9.69 -3.83
C GLY A 293 18.95 9.06 -4.50
N LEU A 294 18.03 9.93 -4.95
CA LEU A 294 16.87 9.53 -5.72
C LEU A 294 16.54 10.55 -6.81
N ILE A 295 15.83 10.07 -7.82
CA ILE A 295 15.24 10.88 -8.88
C ILE A 295 13.73 10.75 -8.78
N ALA A 296 13.03 11.88 -8.78
CA ALA A 296 11.59 11.94 -8.82
C ALA A 296 11.08 12.94 -9.86
N VAL A 297 9.86 12.73 -10.33
CA VAL A 297 9.16 13.63 -11.26
C VAL A 297 7.75 13.93 -10.77
N PHE A 298 7.24 15.09 -11.16
CA PHE A 298 5.87 15.52 -10.95
C PHE A 298 5.27 15.79 -12.35
N PRO A 299 4.63 14.78 -12.97
CA PRO A 299 4.14 14.89 -14.34
C PRO A 299 3.01 15.93 -14.48
N LEU A 300 3.01 16.68 -15.58
CA LEU A 300 1.92 17.62 -15.89
C LEU A 300 0.63 16.91 -16.31
N ALA A 301 0.67 15.62 -16.68
CA ALA A 301 -0.54 14.86 -17.00
C ALA A 301 -1.52 14.76 -15.81
N THR A 302 -0.98 14.69 -14.59
CA THR A 302 -1.74 14.65 -13.33
C THR A 302 -2.21 16.04 -12.89
N SER A 303 -1.51 17.08 -13.33
CA SER A 303 -1.71 18.48 -12.96
C SER A 303 -1.71 19.32 -14.23
N ARG A 304 -2.89 19.58 -14.80
CA ARG A 304 -3.12 20.36 -16.04
C ARG A 304 -2.58 21.81 -16.03
N ASN A 305 -1.73 22.16 -15.05
CA ASN A 305 -1.04 23.42 -14.92
C ASN A 305 0.40 23.15 -14.39
N LEU A 306 1.40 23.62 -15.13
CA LEU A 306 2.82 23.57 -14.76
C LEU A 306 3.10 24.17 -13.37
N GLU A 307 2.40 25.24 -13.00
CA GLU A 307 2.55 25.90 -11.69
C GLU A 307 2.18 24.96 -10.54
N VAL A 308 1.23 24.05 -10.75
CA VAL A 308 0.83 23.06 -9.73
C VAL A 308 1.94 22.02 -9.55
N ALA A 309 2.54 21.54 -10.64
CA ALA A 309 3.66 20.61 -10.57
C ALA A 309 4.88 21.25 -9.89
N VAL A 310 5.18 22.51 -10.20
CA VAL A 310 6.24 23.30 -9.56
C VAL A 310 5.96 23.52 -8.06
N HIS A 311 4.74 23.90 -7.72
CA HIS A 311 4.31 24.05 -6.33
C HIS A 311 4.46 22.74 -5.55
N HIS A 312 3.97 21.62 -6.10
CA HIS A 312 4.12 20.30 -5.48
C HIS A 312 5.58 19.89 -5.32
N GLY A 313 6.42 20.13 -6.34
CA GLY A 313 7.86 19.85 -6.26
C GLY A 313 8.57 20.66 -5.17
N LEU A 314 8.27 21.96 -5.05
CA LEU A 314 8.85 22.82 -4.02
C LEU A 314 8.36 22.45 -2.61
N ASP A 315 7.06 22.20 -2.46
CA ASP A 315 6.49 21.80 -1.17
C ASP A 315 7.01 20.41 -0.73
N ALA A 316 7.18 19.48 -1.67
CA ALA A 316 7.78 18.17 -1.40
C ALA A 316 9.22 18.31 -0.91
N ALA A 317 10.01 19.13 -1.60
CA ALA A 317 11.39 19.39 -1.21
C ALA A 317 11.47 20.02 0.19
N ARG A 318 10.63 21.01 0.50
CA ARG A 318 10.58 21.65 1.83
C ARG A 318 10.18 20.66 2.92
N ALA A 319 9.14 19.87 2.69
CA ALA A 319 8.70 18.86 3.63
C ALA A 319 9.78 17.78 3.86
N ALA A 320 10.52 17.37 2.82
CA ALA A 320 11.67 16.49 2.97
C ALA A 320 12.79 17.14 3.82
N LEU A 321 13.09 18.43 3.63
CA LEU A 321 14.05 19.13 4.50
C LEU A 321 13.61 19.13 5.97
N VAL A 322 12.32 19.37 6.24
CA VAL A 322 11.75 19.32 7.59
C VAL A 322 11.78 17.91 8.18
N ALA A 323 11.47 16.89 7.38
CA ALA A 323 11.54 15.49 7.80
C ALA A 323 12.96 15.08 8.18
N ILE A 324 13.96 15.48 7.38
CA ILE A 324 15.38 15.27 7.70
C ILE A 324 15.80 16.01 8.97
N ASP A 325 15.31 17.23 9.20
CA ASP A 325 15.62 17.97 10.43
C ASP A 325 15.04 17.29 11.68
N ARG A 326 13.83 16.72 11.57
CA ARG A 326 13.23 15.90 12.65
C ARG A 326 14.02 14.62 12.90
N LEU A 327 14.33 13.88 11.84
CA LEU A 327 15.13 12.66 11.92
C LEU A 327 16.49 12.93 12.56
N ASN A 328 17.15 14.04 12.20
CA ASN A 328 18.40 14.45 12.80
C ASN A 328 18.28 14.77 14.30
N ALA A 329 17.17 15.37 14.74
CA ALA A 329 16.93 15.61 16.16
C ALA A 329 16.76 14.29 16.95
N GLU A 330 16.13 13.27 16.36
CA GLU A 330 16.00 11.95 16.96
C GLU A 330 17.34 11.20 16.99
N ARG A 331 18.08 11.23 15.89
CA ARG A 331 19.43 10.66 15.79
C ARG A 331 20.39 11.29 16.79
N ALA A 332 20.33 12.60 16.98
CA ALA A 332 21.13 13.30 17.99
C ALA A 332 20.83 12.82 19.42
N LYS A 333 19.56 12.57 19.76
CA LYS A 333 19.18 11.98 21.07
C LYS A 333 19.74 10.57 21.25
N ALA A 334 19.90 9.82 20.16
CA ALA A 334 20.52 8.50 20.15
C ALA A 334 22.06 8.54 20.04
N GLY A 335 22.68 9.72 20.03
CA GLY A 335 24.14 9.87 19.88
C GLY A 335 24.67 9.54 18.46
N LEU A 336 23.79 9.54 17.46
CA LEU A 336 24.12 9.24 16.06
C LEU A 336 24.41 10.50 15.25
N SER A 337 25.25 10.37 14.21
CA SER A 337 25.59 11.46 13.29
C SER A 337 24.38 11.96 12.51
N SER A 338 24.34 13.27 12.27
CA SER A 338 23.32 13.92 11.43
C SER A 338 23.49 13.59 9.95
N ILE A 339 22.37 13.49 9.26
CA ILE A 339 22.23 13.30 7.82
C ILE A 339 22.11 14.68 7.15
N GLY A 340 22.97 14.95 6.17
CA GLY A 340 22.80 16.10 5.29
C GLY A 340 22.09 15.71 4.00
N ILE A 341 21.40 16.66 3.38
CA ILE A 341 20.67 16.46 2.12
C ILE A 341 20.88 17.66 1.19
N GLY A 342 21.04 17.38 -0.11
CA GLY A 342 20.92 18.34 -1.18
C GLY A 342 19.77 17.98 -2.10
N ILE A 343 18.98 18.98 -2.50
CA ILE A 343 17.88 18.84 -3.45
C ILE A 343 18.08 19.81 -4.60
N ALA A 344 17.89 19.35 -5.83
CA ALA A 344 17.82 20.18 -7.04
C ALA A 344 16.47 20.04 -7.71
N LEU A 345 15.93 21.18 -8.16
CA LEU A 345 14.64 21.30 -8.81
C LEU A 345 14.78 21.90 -10.21
N HIS A 346 14.08 21.33 -11.19
CA HIS A 346 14.05 21.83 -12.56
C HIS A 346 12.69 21.55 -13.20
N VAL A 347 12.35 22.25 -14.27
CA VAL A 347 11.20 21.94 -15.12
C VAL A 347 11.73 21.70 -16.52
N GLY A 348 11.28 20.61 -17.15
CA GLY A 348 11.55 20.39 -18.56
C GLY A 348 10.84 19.17 -19.12
N GLU A 349 10.98 18.99 -20.43
CA GLU A 349 10.48 17.81 -21.13
C GLU A 349 11.42 16.62 -20.90
N VAL A 350 10.82 15.45 -20.62
CA VAL A 350 11.51 14.16 -20.53
C VAL A 350 10.75 13.10 -21.33
N LEU A 351 11.49 12.12 -21.84
CA LEU A 351 10.91 10.88 -22.35
C LEU A 351 10.70 9.93 -21.18
N PHE A 352 9.45 9.58 -20.90
CA PHE A 352 9.07 8.73 -19.78
C PHE A 352 8.56 7.39 -20.29
N GLY A 353 9.15 6.28 -19.84
CA GLY A 353 8.70 4.93 -20.20
C GLY A 353 9.81 3.88 -20.15
N ASN A 354 9.63 2.78 -20.89
CA ASN A 354 10.52 1.62 -20.86
C ASN A 354 11.81 1.85 -21.67
N VAL A 355 12.93 1.91 -20.95
CA VAL A 355 14.28 2.08 -21.51
C VAL A 355 15.16 0.94 -21.04
N GLY A 356 15.93 0.30 -21.93
CA GLY A 356 16.85 -0.76 -21.54
C GLY A 356 17.20 -1.77 -22.62
N ALA A 357 17.66 -2.92 -22.18
CA ALA A 357 18.02 -4.08 -23.00
C ALA A 357 16.82 -5.05 -23.15
N PRO A 358 16.86 -6.01 -24.09
CA PRO A 358 15.75 -6.95 -24.32
C PRO A 358 15.22 -7.65 -23.07
N ASP A 359 16.12 -8.08 -22.17
CA ASP A 359 15.76 -8.83 -20.95
C ASP A 359 15.84 -7.97 -19.67
N ARG A 360 16.03 -6.65 -19.81
CA ARG A 360 16.15 -5.73 -18.68
C ARG A 360 15.67 -4.33 -19.07
N LEU A 361 14.43 -4.03 -18.70
CA LEU A 361 13.82 -2.71 -18.86
C LEU A 361 13.82 -1.96 -17.53
N ASP A 362 14.10 -0.67 -17.61
CA ASP A 362 13.92 0.32 -16.54
C ASP A 362 12.80 1.27 -16.96
N PHE A 363 11.77 1.43 -16.14
CA PHE A 363 10.71 2.40 -16.39
C PHE A 363 11.14 3.73 -15.78
N THR A 364 11.66 4.63 -16.60
CA THR A 364 12.34 5.84 -16.14
C THR A 364 12.06 7.03 -17.05
N ALA A 365 12.37 8.22 -16.57
CA ALA A 365 12.54 9.40 -17.38
C ALA A 365 13.97 9.44 -17.95
N ILE A 366 14.13 9.89 -19.19
CA ILE A 366 15.41 10.22 -19.82
C ILE A 366 15.27 11.54 -20.59
N GLY A 367 16.34 12.32 -20.68
CA GLY A 367 16.34 13.57 -21.44
C GLY A 367 17.35 14.57 -20.92
N SER A 368 17.57 15.63 -21.69
CA SER A 368 18.48 16.73 -21.33
C SER A 368 18.06 17.40 -20.02
N ALA A 369 16.75 17.55 -19.76
CA ALA A 369 16.23 18.13 -18.52
C ALA A 369 16.66 17.31 -17.27
N LEU A 370 16.60 15.97 -17.34
CA LEU A 370 17.03 15.12 -16.24
C LEU A 370 18.55 15.18 -16.00
N ASN A 371 19.34 15.18 -17.08
CA ASN A 371 20.79 15.33 -16.99
C ASN A 371 21.17 16.69 -16.39
N PHE A 372 20.50 17.76 -16.83
CA PHE A 372 20.66 19.11 -16.29
C PHE A 372 20.35 19.13 -14.79
N THR A 373 19.27 18.50 -14.35
CA THR A 373 18.89 18.45 -12.93
C THR A 373 19.92 17.71 -12.08
N THR A 374 20.49 16.61 -12.60
CA THR A 374 21.58 15.88 -11.93
C THR A 374 22.84 16.74 -11.79
N HIS A 375 23.20 17.50 -12.82
CA HIS A 375 24.33 18.44 -12.74
C HIS A 375 24.05 19.60 -11.79
N LEU A 376 22.82 20.09 -11.75
CA LEU A 376 22.38 21.12 -10.80
C LEU A 376 22.46 20.62 -9.35
N GLU A 377 22.13 19.34 -9.09
CA GLU A 377 22.35 18.70 -7.78
C GLU A 377 23.84 18.68 -7.43
N ALA A 378 24.70 18.26 -8.37
CA ALA A 378 26.15 18.25 -8.12
C ALA A 378 26.71 19.66 -7.83
N LEU A 379 26.17 20.70 -8.47
CA LEU A 379 26.53 22.10 -8.19
C LEU A 379 26.05 22.55 -6.80
N ASN A 380 24.92 22.04 -6.32
CA ASN A 380 24.40 22.36 -4.99
C ASN A 380 25.43 22.08 -3.87
N LYS A 381 26.31 21.08 -4.07
CA LYS A 381 27.37 20.74 -3.09
C LYS A 381 28.33 21.91 -2.88
N SER A 382 28.74 22.60 -3.95
CA SER A 382 29.68 23.72 -3.87
C SER A 382 29.02 25.02 -3.41
N LEU A 383 27.72 25.18 -3.66
CA LEU A 383 26.95 26.34 -3.21
C LEU A 383 26.62 26.32 -1.71
N GLY A 384 26.83 25.20 -1.02
CA GLY A 384 26.55 25.06 0.42
C GLY A 384 25.07 25.19 0.77
N SER A 385 24.18 25.03 -0.21
CA SER A 385 22.73 25.06 -0.01
C SER A 385 22.17 23.65 0.24
N ARG A 386 20.96 23.60 0.78
CA ARG A 386 20.16 22.37 0.88
C ARG A 386 19.20 22.22 -0.30
N LEU A 387 18.87 23.32 -0.98
CA LEU A 387 17.93 23.35 -2.09
C LEU A 387 18.40 24.35 -3.14
N VAL A 388 18.48 23.89 -4.38
CA VAL A 388 18.67 24.72 -5.56
C VAL A 388 17.59 24.46 -6.60
N ALA A 389 17.34 25.43 -7.45
CA ALA A 389 16.37 25.37 -8.53
C ALA A 389 16.94 26.04 -9.78
N SER A 390 16.54 25.56 -10.95
CA SER A 390 16.83 26.24 -12.21
C SER A 390 16.00 27.53 -12.34
N ARG A 391 16.38 28.41 -13.27
CA ARG A 391 15.59 29.59 -13.62
C ARG A 391 14.18 29.20 -14.07
N GLU A 392 14.04 28.20 -14.92
CA GLU A 392 12.77 27.68 -15.44
C GLU A 392 11.85 27.23 -14.31
N PHE A 393 12.40 26.60 -13.27
CA PHE A 393 11.61 26.26 -12.10
C PHE A 393 11.23 27.49 -11.26
N ALA A 394 12.18 28.41 -11.04
CA ALA A 394 12.00 29.59 -10.20
C ALA A 394 10.95 30.56 -10.75
N ILE A 395 10.86 30.77 -12.08
CA ILE A 395 9.87 31.68 -12.67
C ILE A 395 8.42 31.21 -12.51
N HIS A 396 8.22 29.91 -12.31
CA HIS A 396 6.90 29.31 -12.10
C HIS A 396 6.58 29.09 -10.61
N CYS A 397 7.50 29.45 -9.71
CA CYS A 397 7.24 29.43 -8.28
C CYS A 397 6.38 30.64 -7.90
N ALA A 398 5.34 30.42 -7.08
CA ALA A 398 4.58 31.50 -6.46
C ALA A 398 5.41 32.30 -5.44
N GLU A 399 6.49 31.71 -4.95
CA GLU A 399 7.38 32.29 -3.94
C GLU A 399 8.74 32.66 -4.54
N GLU A 400 9.33 33.75 -4.06
CA GLU A 400 10.61 34.26 -4.56
C GLU A 400 11.79 33.43 -4.02
N LEU A 401 12.50 32.75 -4.93
CA LEU A 401 13.75 32.07 -4.63
C LEU A 401 14.93 33.04 -4.80
N THR A 402 15.98 32.88 -3.99
CA THR A 402 17.15 33.76 -4.05
C THR A 402 18.13 33.28 -5.12
N SER A 403 18.62 34.20 -5.96
CA SER A 403 19.68 33.90 -6.93
C SER A 403 21.03 33.65 -6.23
N PHE A 404 21.70 32.57 -6.64
CA PHE A 404 23.10 32.24 -6.34
C PHE A 404 24.03 32.66 -7.49
N GLY A 405 23.55 33.45 -8.45
CA GLY A 405 24.30 33.90 -9.62
C GLY A 405 24.35 32.88 -10.75
N SER A 406 25.14 33.21 -11.78
CA SER A 406 25.29 32.40 -12.99
C SER A 406 26.43 31.38 -12.85
N HIS A 407 26.16 30.14 -13.26
CA HIS A 407 27.09 29.01 -13.20
C HIS A 407 27.13 28.25 -14.52
N VAL A 408 28.25 27.58 -14.80
CA VAL A 408 28.42 26.69 -15.96
C VAL A 408 28.39 25.24 -15.47
N LEU A 409 27.57 24.41 -16.11
CA LEU A 409 27.45 22.98 -15.80
C LEU A 409 28.39 22.14 -16.68
N PRO A 410 28.80 20.93 -16.26
CA PRO A 410 29.84 20.12 -16.93
C PRO A 410 29.63 19.86 -18.42
N ASP A 411 28.37 19.78 -18.87
CA ASP A 411 28.00 19.47 -20.27
C ASP A 411 27.35 20.66 -21.00
N SER A 412 27.53 21.89 -20.51
CA SER A 412 26.99 23.09 -21.16
C SER A 412 28.08 24.14 -21.41
N LEU A 413 27.98 24.80 -22.56
CA LEU A 413 28.76 26.00 -22.89
C LEU A 413 28.09 27.28 -22.39
N ASP A 414 26.79 27.21 -22.07
CA ASP A 414 26.01 28.34 -21.60
C ASP A 414 26.03 28.43 -20.08
N SER A 415 26.05 29.67 -19.57
CA SER A 415 25.86 29.95 -18.15
C SER A 415 24.38 30.04 -17.81
N PHE A 416 23.96 29.46 -16.69
CA PHE A 416 22.59 29.53 -16.20
C PHE A 416 22.54 30.12 -14.81
N GLU A 417 21.49 30.88 -14.55
CA GLU A 417 21.22 31.42 -13.21
C GLU A 417 20.61 30.34 -12.32
N VAL A 418 21.19 30.17 -11.13
CA VAL A 418 20.75 29.18 -10.15
C VAL A 418 20.07 29.88 -9.00
N PHE A 419 18.93 29.35 -8.56
CA PHE A 419 18.13 29.88 -7.47
C PHE A 419 18.10 28.90 -6.30
N GLY A 420 17.66 29.33 -5.12
CA GLY A 420 17.35 28.41 -4.02
C GLY A 420 16.99 29.11 -2.72
N LEU A 421 16.97 28.33 -1.64
CA LEU A 421 16.75 28.85 -0.29
C LEU A 421 18.09 29.26 0.30
N ARG A 422 18.26 30.53 0.69
CA ARG A 422 19.41 30.92 1.52
C ARG A 422 19.34 30.12 2.82
N GLY A 423 20.40 29.36 3.11
CA GLY A 423 20.54 28.72 4.42
C GLY A 423 20.42 29.78 5.52
N ARG A 424 19.71 29.48 6.60
CA ARG A 424 19.88 30.25 7.83
C ARG A 424 21.34 30.11 8.21
N SER A 425 22.11 31.21 8.15
CA SER A 425 23.45 31.25 8.74
C SER A 425 23.35 30.68 10.15
N LYS A 426 24.13 29.63 10.41
CA LYS A 426 24.31 29.09 11.77
C LYS A 426 24.91 30.15 12.68
#